data_AF-A0A942ZT58-F1
#
_entry.id   AF-A0A942ZT58-F1
#
_cell.length_a   1.000
_cell.length_b   1.000
_cell.length_c   1.000
_cell.angle_alpha   90.00
_cell.angle_beta   90.00
_cell.angle_gamma   90.00
#
_symmetry.space_group_name_H-M   'P 1'
#
loop_
_entity.id
_entity.type
_entity.pdbx_description
1 polymer ?
#
loop_
_entity_poly.entity_id
_entity_poly.type
_entity_poly.pdbx_seq_one_letter_code
_entity_poly.pdbx_strand_id
1 'polypeptide(L)'
;MKKKNFVSMIMGTIGGVLFALGMCMCLLPEWNAFNQGVVIAAAGAAELLVMLLVRRKMEGKPAVRLSGKVIGSTLLGIAGALALGVGMCMTMVWSILIPGILVGLTGIVLLLCLIPLVKGLK
;
A
#
# COMPACT_ATOMS: atom_id res chain seq x y z
N MET A 1 -5.60 19.74 -12.48
CA MET A 1 -5.51 19.12 -11.14
C MET A 1 -5.80 20.17 -10.06
N LYS A 2 -6.72 19.93 -9.11
CA LYS A 2 -6.92 20.86 -7.99
C LYS A 2 -5.69 20.81 -7.08
N LYS A 3 -5.19 21.96 -6.58
CA LYS A 3 -4.00 22.05 -5.69
C LYS A 3 -4.06 21.04 -4.53
N LYS A 4 -5.26 20.78 -4.02
CA LYS A 4 -5.57 19.82 -2.95
C LYS A 4 -5.11 18.39 -3.27
N ASN A 5 -5.35 17.94 -4.50
CA ASN A 5 -5.04 16.57 -4.93
C ASN A 5 -3.54 16.39 -5.16
N PHE A 6 -2.86 17.46 -5.61
CA PHE A 6 -1.41 17.43 -5.85
C PHE A 6 -0.63 17.32 -4.54
N VAL A 7 -0.95 18.17 -3.55
CA VAL A 7 -0.32 18.13 -2.22
C VAL A 7 -0.54 16.78 -1.55
N SER A 8 -1.76 16.26 -1.62
CA SER A 8 -2.07 14.95 -1.07
C SER A 8 -1.31 13.81 -1.76
N MET A 9 -1.11 13.89 -3.07
CA MET A 9 -0.39 12.86 -3.81
C MET A 9 1.09 12.87 -3.42
N ILE A 10 1.71 14.04 -3.34
CA ILE A 10 3.11 14.17 -2.92
C ILE A 10 3.33 13.69 -1.48
N MET A 11 2.58 14.22 -0.52
CA MET A 11 2.71 13.80 0.89
C MET A 11 2.40 12.31 1.06
N GLY A 12 1.43 11.78 0.32
CA GLY A 12 1.09 10.36 0.34
C GLY A 12 2.21 9.48 -0.21
N THR A 13 2.81 9.85 -1.34
CA THR A 13 3.92 9.10 -1.93
C THR A 13 5.15 9.14 -1.04
N ILE A 14 5.53 10.31 -0.52
CA ILE A 14 6.69 10.44 0.37
C ILE A 14 6.49 9.62 1.64
N GLY A 15 5.36 9.78 2.33
CA GLY A 15 5.06 9.01 3.54
C GLY A 15 4.97 7.51 3.29
N GLY A 16 4.39 7.09 2.17
CA GLY A 16 4.28 5.69 1.77
C GLY A 16 5.65 5.05 1.49
N VAL A 17 6.54 5.76 0.78
CA VAL A 17 7.89 5.28 0.49
C VAL A 17 8.72 5.18 1.77
N LEU A 18 8.68 6.20 2.64
CA LEU A 18 9.39 6.19 3.93
C LEU A 18 8.93 5.04 4.82
N PHE A 19 7.62 4.81 4.90
CA PHE A 19 7.05 3.71 5.67
C PHE A 19 7.45 2.33 5.10
N ALA A 20 7.36 2.16 3.78
CA ALA A 20 7.73 0.90 3.13
C ALA A 20 9.22 0.57 3.32
N LEU A 21 10.10 1.56 3.14
CA LEU A 21 11.54 1.39 3.38
C LEU A 21 11.83 1.06 4.84
N GLY A 22 11.21 1.77 5.79
CA GLY A 22 11.37 1.48 7.22
C GLY A 22 10.97 0.05 7.58
N MET A 23 9.86 -0.46 7.02
CA MET A 23 9.43 -1.84 7.23
C MET A 23 10.43 -2.86 6.63
N CYS A 24 10.96 -2.60 5.43
CA CYS A 24 11.99 -3.45 4.83
C CYS A 24 13.26 -3.51 5.68
N MET A 25 13.71 -2.37 6.23
CA MET A 25 14.89 -2.29 7.11
C MET A 25 14.69 -3.05 8.44
N CYS A 26 13.45 -3.19 8.91
CA CYS A 26 13.13 -3.98 10.11
C CYS A 26 13.09 -5.48 9.83
N LEU A 27 12.62 -5.88 8.64
CA LEU A 27 12.36 -7.28 8.30
C LEU A 27 13.59 -8.00 7.74
N LEU A 28 14.57 -7.26 7.19
CA LEU A 28 15.80 -7.83 6.63
C LEU A 28 16.92 -7.82 7.68
N PRO A 29 17.21 -8.96 8.36
CA PRO A 29 18.23 -9.01 9.41
C PRO A 29 19.65 -8.77 8.88
N GLU A 30 19.88 -8.96 7.58
CA GLU A 30 21.18 -8.74 6.92
C GLU A 30 21.65 -7.28 6.97
N TRP A 31 20.73 -6.33 7.11
CA TRP A 31 21.09 -4.91 7.19
C TRP A 31 21.49 -4.47 8.60
N ASN A 32 21.25 -5.32 9.62
CA ASN A 32 21.49 -5.04 11.05
C ASN A 32 20.91 -3.69 11.55
N ALA A 33 20.04 -3.06 10.77
CA ALA A 33 19.57 -1.69 10.96
C ALA A 33 18.18 -1.64 11.60
N PHE A 34 17.83 -2.66 12.41
CA PHE A 34 16.49 -2.80 12.99
C PHE A 34 16.05 -1.54 13.75
N ASN A 35 16.91 -1.01 14.63
CA ASN A 35 16.61 0.22 15.38
C ASN A 35 16.37 1.42 14.46
N GLN A 36 17.18 1.57 13.40
CA GLN A 36 17.01 2.65 12.43
C GLN A 36 15.75 2.47 11.59
N GLY A 37 15.44 1.22 11.20
CA GLY A 37 14.23 0.85 10.48
C GLY A 37 12.97 1.20 11.26
N VAL A 38 12.93 0.93 12.58
CA VAL A 38 11.80 1.26 13.44
C VAL A 38 11.59 2.78 13.50
N VAL A 39 12.67 3.55 13.62
CA VAL A 39 12.60 5.03 13.64
C VAL A 39 12.07 5.58 12.32
N ILE A 40 12.56 5.07 11.19
CA ILE A 40 12.12 5.50 9.85
C ILE A 40 10.67 5.08 9.59
N ALA A 41 10.29 3.85 9.97
CA ALA A 41 8.91 3.37 9.86
C ALA A 41 7.95 4.21 10.72
N ALA A 42 8.34 4.54 11.95
CA ALA A 42 7.55 5.42 12.83
C ALA A 42 7.39 6.82 12.24
N ALA A 43 8.47 7.40 11.69
CA ALA A 43 8.41 8.69 11.00
C ALA A 43 7.51 8.64 9.75
N GLY A 44 7.63 7.60 8.92
CA GLY A 44 6.77 7.40 7.75
C GLY A 44 5.30 7.20 8.12
N ALA A 45 5.01 6.47 9.20
CA ALA A 45 3.66 6.33 9.73
C ALA A 45 3.11 7.67 10.26
N ALA A 46 3.94 8.47 10.92
CA ALA A 46 3.57 9.81 11.37
C ALA A 46 3.25 10.74 10.18
N GLU A 47 4.07 10.72 9.12
CA GLU A 47 3.85 11.47 7.88
C GLU A 47 2.51 11.06 7.21
N LEU A 48 2.22 9.76 7.15
CA LEU A 48 0.95 9.23 6.64
C LEU A 48 -0.24 9.67 7.49
N LEU A 49 -0.10 9.71 8.82
CA LEU A 49 -1.13 10.25 9.72
C LEU A 49 -1.36 11.75 9.49
N VAL A 50 -0.29 12.54 9.37
CA VAL A 50 -0.38 13.97 9.04
C VAL A 50 -1.07 14.17 7.69
N MET A 51 -0.70 13.37 6.68
CA MET A 51 -1.36 13.38 5.37
C MET A 51 -2.86 13.10 5.48
N LEU A 52 -3.26 12.10 6.28
CA LEU A 52 -4.68 11.79 6.52
C LEU A 52 -5.41 12.95 7.20
N LEU A 53 -4.79 13.61 8.18
CA LEU A 53 -5.36 14.79 8.84
C LEU A 53 -5.50 15.98 7.88
N VAL A 54 -4.47 16.26 7.08
CA VAL A 54 -4.49 17.32 6.05
C VAL A 54 -5.55 17.05 5.00
N ARG A 55 -5.66 15.79 4.51
CA ARG A 55 -6.74 15.35 3.61
C ARG A 55 -8.11 15.62 4.21
N ARG A 56 -8.33 15.15 5.45
CA ARG A 56 -9.61 15.32 6.15
C ARG A 56 -9.96 16.81 6.30
N LYS A 57 -9.01 17.65 6.68
CA LYS A 57 -9.20 19.10 6.81
C LYS A 57 -9.53 19.77 5.48
N MET A 58 -8.92 19.32 4.38
CA MET A 58 -9.14 19.90 3.05
C MET A 58 -10.43 19.47 2.35
N GLU A 59 -10.96 18.29 2.71
CA GLU A 59 -12.22 17.77 2.16
C GLU A 59 -13.46 18.28 2.90
N GLY A 60 -13.33 18.78 4.14
CA GLY A 60 -14.43 19.40 4.89
C GLY A 60 -15.66 18.49 5.09
N LYS A 61 -15.48 17.18 4.92
CA LYS A 61 -16.52 16.15 4.93
C LYS A 61 -16.36 15.24 6.15
N PRO A 62 -17.46 14.68 6.69
CA PRO A 62 -17.41 13.79 7.84
C PRO A 62 -16.63 12.51 7.52
N ALA A 63 -16.13 11.90 8.59
CA ALA A 63 -15.24 10.74 8.61
C ALA A 63 -15.60 9.67 7.57
N VAL A 64 -14.55 9.04 7.04
CA VAL A 64 -14.56 7.84 6.17
C VAL A 64 -15.91 7.14 6.27
N ARG A 65 -16.78 7.32 5.28
CA ARG A 65 -17.99 6.50 5.19
C ARG A 65 -17.51 5.09 4.92
N LEU A 66 -17.31 4.34 6.00
CA LEU A 66 -16.99 2.91 6.04
C LEU A 66 -18.22 2.16 5.50
N SER A 67 -18.43 2.28 4.19
CA SER A 67 -19.37 1.43 3.46
C SER A 67 -18.71 0.07 3.30
N GLY A 68 -19.49 -1.01 3.37
CA GLY A 68 -18.99 -2.36 3.10
C GLY A 68 -18.26 -2.48 1.76
N LYS A 69 -18.62 -1.63 0.78
CA LYS A 69 -17.92 -1.52 -0.51
C LYS A 69 -16.50 -0.95 -0.39
N VAL A 70 -16.28 0.02 0.50
CA VAL A 70 -14.95 0.60 0.75
C VAL A 70 -14.08 -0.44 1.46
N ILE A 71 -14.58 -1.03 2.55
CA ILE A 71 -13.85 -2.05 3.31
C ILE A 71 -13.51 -3.25 2.41
N GLY A 72 -14.48 -3.75 1.63
CA GLY A 72 -14.26 -4.84 0.69
C GLY A 72 -13.22 -4.49 -0.37
N SER A 73 -13.25 -3.27 -0.92
CA SER A 73 -12.23 -2.82 -1.87
C SER A 73 -10.84 -2.71 -1.24
N THR A 74 -10.74 -2.25 0.01
CA THR A 74 -9.46 -2.13 0.71
C THR A 74 -8.89 -3.52 1.03
N LEU A 75 -9.70 -4.45 1.53
CA LEU A 75 -9.28 -5.82 1.80
C LEU A 75 -8.83 -6.54 0.54
N LEU A 76 -9.58 -6.42 -0.55
CA LEU A 76 -9.23 -7.05 -1.83
C LEU A 76 -7.95 -6.44 -2.42
N GLY A 77 -7.72 -5.15 -2.21
CA GLY A 77 -6.45 -4.48 -2.54
C GLY A 77 -5.26 -5.01 -1.74
N ILE A 78 -5.42 -5.18 -0.42
CA ILE A 78 -4.39 -5.75 0.44
C ILE A 78 -4.09 -7.20 0.00
N ALA A 79 -5.13 -8.01 -0.24
CA ALA A 79 -4.96 -9.39 -0.69
C ALA A 79 -4.25 -9.48 -2.04
N GLY A 80 -4.61 -8.65 -3.02
CA GLY A 80 -3.96 -8.61 -4.33
C GLY A 80 -2.50 -8.17 -4.26
N ALA A 81 -2.19 -7.16 -3.45
CA ALA A 81 -0.82 -6.67 -3.27
C ALA A 81 0.06 -7.72 -2.56
N LEU A 82 -0.46 -8.41 -1.55
CA LEU A 82 0.25 -9.49 -0.88
C LEU A 82 0.47 -10.68 -1.82
N ALA A 83 -0.54 -11.11 -2.57
CA ALA A 83 -0.39 -12.19 -3.55
C ALA A 83 0.68 -11.87 -4.60
N LEU A 84 0.70 -10.63 -5.10
CA LEU A 84 1.74 -10.17 -6.03
C LEU A 84 3.13 -10.16 -5.39
N GLY A 85 3.25 -9.66 -4.16
CA GLY A 85 4.50 -9.67 -3.40
C GLY A 85 5.04 -11.09 -3.15
N VAL A 86 4.17 -12.01 -2.72
CA VAL A 86 4.50 -13.43 -2.51
C VAL A 86 4.94 -14.09 -3.81
N GLY A 87 4.27 -13.80 -4.93
CA GLY A 87 4.68 -14.27 -6.26
C GLY A 87 6.11 -13.86 -6.62
N MET A 88 6.50 -12.61 -6.33
CA MET A 88 7.88 -12.13 -6.54
C MET A 88 8.89 -12.79 -5.58
N CYS A 89 8.51 -13.04 -4.33
CA CYS A 89 9.37 -13.76 -3.39
C CYS A 89 9.60 -15.22 -3.81
N MET A 90 8.56 -15.89 -4.32
CA MET A 90 8.64 -17.28 -4.79
C MET A 90 9.61 -17.45 -5.97
N THR A 91 9.67 -16.48 -6.89
CA THR A 91 10.58 -16.53 -8.04
C THR A 91 12.02 -16.22 -7.67
N MET A 92 12.24 -15.23 -6.77
CA MET A 92 13.60 -14.76 -6.44
C MET A 92 14.25 -15.52 -5.28
N VAL A 93 13.49 -15.93 -4.26
CA VAL A 93 14.04 -16.54 -3.03
C VAL A 93 13.94 -18.06 -3.07
N TRP A 94 12.84 -18.61 -3.58
CA TRP A 94 12.58 -20.06 -3.56
C TRP A 94 12.82 -20.76 -4.90
N SER A 95 13.25 -20.04 -5.94
CA SER A 95 13.55 -20.55 -7.30
C SER A 95 12.44 -21.39 -7.94
N ILE A 96 11.20 -21.30 -7.43
CA ILE A 96 10.02 -21.99 -7.96
C ILE A 96 9.29 -21.08 -8.96
N LEU A 97 9.86 -21.02 -10.16
CA LEU A 97 9.50 -20.01 -11.16
C LEU A 97 8.07 -20.16 -11.68
N ILE A 98 7.62 -21.38 -11.98
CA ILE A 98 6.28 -21.68 -12.51
C ILE A 98 5.17 -21.27 -11.52
N PRO A 99 5.16 -21.75 -10.25
CA PRO A 99 4.13 -21.34 -9.29
C PRO A 99 4.23 -19.86 -8.91
N GLY A 100 5.43 -19.27 -8.86
CA GLY A 100 5.60 -17.85 -8.58
C GLY A 100 4.93 -16.94 -9.63
N ILE A 101 5.09 -17.28 -10.92
CA ILE A 101 4.41 -16.56 -12.01
C ILE A 101 2.90 -16.72 -11.93
N LEU A 102 2.39 -17.93 -11.65
CA LEU A 102 0.95 -18.16 -11.51
C LEU A 102 0.36 -17.33 -10.37
N VAL A 103 0.97 -17.34 -9.19
CA VAL A 103 0.53 -16.55 -8.04
C VAL A 103 0.62 -15.04 -8.33
N GLY A 104 1.70 -14.59 -8.98
CA GLY A 104 1.86 -13.20 -9.40
C GLY A 104 0.78 -12.74 -10.37
N LEU A 105 0.48 -13.53 -11.41
CA LEU A 105 -0.61 -13.29 -12.35
C LEU A 105 -1.96 -13.20 -11.65
N THR A 106 -2.21 -14.12 -10.71
CA THR A 106 -3.44 -14.11 -9.90
C THR A 106 -3.56 -12.82 -9.09
N GLY A 107 -2.44 -12.35 -8.51
CA GLY A 107 -2.36 -11.07 -7.81
C GLY A 107 -2.65 -9.86 -8.71
N ILE A 108 -2.13 -9.84 -9.94
CA ILE A 108 -2.43 -8.79 -10.93
C ILE A 108 -3.91 -8.79 -11.29
N VAL A 109 -4.50 -9.95 -11.56
CA VAL A 109 -5.93 -10.08 -11.89
C VAL A 109 -6.80 -9.56 -10.74
N LEU A 110 -6.49 -9.94 -9.49
CA LEU A 110 -7.17 -9.43 -8.30
C LEU A 110 -7.08 -7.90 -8.19
N LEU A 111 -5.90 -7.32 -8.45
CA LEU A 111 -5.72 -5.88 -8.44
C LEU A 111 -6.50 -5.18 -9.57
N LEU A 112 -6.58 -5.79 -10.76
CA LEU A 112 -7.37 -5.25 -11.87
C LEU A 112 -8.87 -5.29 -11.57
N CYS A 113 -9.36 -6.31 -10.85
CA CYS A 113 -10.75 -6.40 -10.40
C CYS A 113 -11.16 -5.28 -9.42
N LEU A 114 -10.22 -4.54 -8.81
CA LEU A 114 -10.54 -3.35 -8.01
C LEU A 114 -11.05 -2.19 -8.84
N ILE A 115 -10.61 -2.06 -10.09
CA ILE A 115 -11.02 -0.96 -10.97
C ILE A 115 -12.54 -0.96 -11.18
N PRO A 116 -13.19 -2.05 -11.63
CA PRO A 116 -14.64 -2.11 -11.77
C PRO A 116 -15.35 -2.06 -10.41
N LEU A 117 -14.75 -2.59 -9.34
CA LEU A 117 -15.35 -2.57 -8.01
C LEU A 117 -15.43 -1.14 -7.44
N VAL A 118 -14.39 -0.33 -7.62
CA VAL A 118 -14.30 1.04 -7.08
C VAL A 118 -15.02 2.05 -7.97
N LYS A 119 -14.87 1.98 -9.30
CA LYS A 119 -15.54 2.93 -10.22
C LYS A 119 -16.99 2.54 -10.54
N GLY A 120 -17.38 1.29 -10.28
CA GLY A 120 -18.61 0.71 -10.80
C GLY A 120 -18.46 0.38 -12.28
N LEU A 121 -18.88 -0.82 -12.70
CA LEU A 121 -19.06 -1.13 -14.12
C LEU A 121 -20.16 -0.20 -14.66
N LYS A 122 -19.78 0.72 -15.54
CA LYS A 122 -20.68 1.44 -16.45
C LYS A 122 -20.34 0.99 -17.86
#